data_AF-A0A2G3E6P2-F1
#
_entry.id   AF-A0A2G3E6P2-F1
#
_cell.length_a   1.000
_cell.length_b   1.000
_cell.length_c   1.000
_cell.angle_alpha   90.00
_cell.angle_beta   90.00
_cell.angle_gamma   90.00
#
_symmetry.space_group_name_H-M   'P 1'
#
loop_
_entity.id
_entity.type
_entity.pdbx_description
1 polymer ?
#
loop_
_entity_poly.entity_id
_entity_poly.type
_entity_poly.pdbx_seq_one_letter_code
_entity_poly.pdbx_strand_id
1 'polypeptide(L)'
;MALSSIMTGALLSANTSRQIAHVQHATKKQMDGHAGVLDAEIKLDSARGGDVTKKKEELEETQKKSAELAETTINTLTTANEDLKKASKEDLEAQRAEKAAEKKKAEKAAEKKKAEKEAAEERIEKAKVSTSESGEVSDEGEAVSTEGTVLDGASIDIVSSGITVSTGSVSEPAGKNVDVKV
;
A
#
# COMPACT_ATOMS: atom_id res chain seq x y z
N MET A 1 10.41 -3.59 -7.89
CA MET A 1 10.06 -3.82 -6.47
C MET A 1 9.14 -2.71 -6.06
N ALA A 2 7.87 -3.00 -5.78
CA ALA A 2 6.95 -2.03 -5.21
C ALA A 2 7.26 -1.88 -3.71
N LEU A 3 7.14 -0.67 -3.15
CA LEU A 3 7.15 -0.52 -1.70
C LEU A 3 5.88 -1.15 -1.11
N SER A 4 6.02 -1.86 0.00
CA SER A 4 4.86 -2.35 0.73
C SER A 4 4.11 -1.22 1.43
N SER A 5 2.87 -1.50 1.84
CA SER A 5 2.07 -0.56 2.65
C SER A 5 2.78 -0.17 3.95
N ILE A 6 3.43 -1.14 4.62
CA ILE A 6 4.22 -0.94 5.85
C ILE A 6 5.33 0.08 5.59
N MET A 7 6.06 -0.09 4.48
CA MET A 7 7.20 0.75 4.14
C MET A 7 6.78 2.15 3.70
N THR A 8 5.67 2.23 2.98
CA THR A 8 5.08 3.50 2.55
C THR A 8 4.62 4.32 3.76
N GLY A 9 3.95 3.69 4.73
CA GLY A 9 3.52 4.35 5.97
C GLY A 9 4.69 4.84 6.82
N ALA A 10 5.71 4.01 6.99
CA ALA A 10 6.90 4.38 7.75
C ALA A 10 7.69 5.54 7.11
N LEU A 11 7.84 5.54 5.78
CA LEU A 11 8.49 6.64 5.07
C LEU A 11 7.70 7.96 5.16
N LEU A 12 6.36 7.89 5.11
CA LEU A 12 5.53 9.06 5.30
C LEU A 12 5.67 9.62 6.73
N SER A 13 5.64 8.75 7.75
CA SER A 13 5.87 9.12 9.15
C SER A 13 7.27 9.73 9.39
N ALA A 14 8.29 9.14 8.77
CA ALA A 14 9.64 9.71 8.82
C ALA A 14 9.72 11.06 8.12
N ASN A 15 8.94 11.27 7.04
CA ASN A 15 8.87 12.54 6.36
C ASN A 15 8.22 13.64 7.23
N THR A 16 7.09 13.35 7.87
CA THR A 16 6.45 14.29 8.80
C THR A 16 7.35 14.61 9.99
N SER A 17 8.01 13.59 10.56
CA SER A 17 8.97 13.77 11.65
C SER A 17 10.15 14.67 11.24
N ARG A 18 10.68 14.51 10.03
CA ARG A 18 11.73 15.40 9.50
C ARG A 18 11.23 16.84 9.31
N GLN A 19 9.99 17.04 8.87
CA GLN A 19 9.41 18.37 8.75
C GLN A 19 9.26 19.05 10.12
N ILE A 20 8.78 18.32 11.12
CA ILE A 20 8.67 18.80 12.51
C ILE A 20 10.06 19.17 13.04
N ALA A 21 11.04 18.28 12.89
CA ALA A 21 12.43 18.53 13.28
C ALA A 21 13.02 19.76 12.58
N HIS A 22 12.69 19.99 11.30
CA HIS A 22 13.14 21.17 10.57
C HIS A 22 12.53 22.47 11.13
N VAL A 23 11.23 22.48 11.43
CA VAL A 23 10.58 23.64 12.06
C VAL A 23 11.17 23.91 13.44
N GLN A 24 11.36 22.88 14.27
CA GLN A 24 12.01 22.99 15.58
C GLN A 24 13.43 23.54 15.45
N HIS A 25 14.21 23.06 14.49
CA HIS A 25 15.55 23.55 14.23
C HIS A 25 15.57 25.02 13.76
N ALA A 26 14.61 25.42 12.92
CA ALA A 26 14.48 26.81 12.49
C ALA A 26 14.14 27.74 13.67
N THR A 27 13.19 27.34 14.53
CA THR A 27 12.86 28.06 15.76
C THR A 27 14.08 28.14 16.68
N LYS A 28 14.80 27.03 16.88
CA LYS A 28 16.04 27.00 17.65
C LYS A 28 17.05 28.03 17.12
N LYS A 29 17.26 28.08 15.81
CA LYS A 29 18.18 29.04 15.18
C LYS A 29 17.75 30.49 15.42
N GLN A 30 16.45 30.78 15.42
CA GLN A 30 15.94 32.10 15.78
C GLN A 30 16.23 32.43 17.25
N MET A 31 16.05 31.47 18.16
CA MET A 31 16.36 31.63 19.58
C MET A 31 17.86 31.82 19.82
N ASP A 32 18.72 31.07 19.14
CA ASP A 32 20.18 31.23 19.20
C ASP A 32 20.60 32.63 18.71
N GLY A 33 19.92 33.16 17.67
CA GLY A 33 20.11 34.53 17.20
C GLY A 33 19.65 35.58 18.22
N HIS A 34 18.46 35.41 18.80
CA HIS A 34 17.92 36.30 19.84
C HIS A 34 18.82 36.32 21.07
N ALA A 35 19.29 35.17 21.53
CA ALA A 35 20.26 35.04 22.61
C ALA A 35 21.57 35.80 22.30
N GLY A 36 22.04 35.74 21.05
CA GLY A 36 23.20 36.53 20.61
C GLY A 36 22.98 38.04 20.68
N VAL A 37 21.78 38.51 20.33
CA VAL A 37 21.39 39.93 20.46
C VAL A 37 21.34 40.33 21.93
N LEU A 38 20.67 39.53 22.78
CA LEU A 38 20.61 39.77 24.22
C LEU A 38 22.01 39.83 24.85
N ASP A 39 22.92 38.93 24.49
CA ASP A 39 24.31 38.94 24.99
C ASP A 39 25.05 40.23 24.59
N ALA A 40 24.88 40.69 23.34
CA ALA A 40 25.46 41.95 22.88
C ALA A 40 24.87 43.17 23.61
N GLU A 41 23.56 43.20 23.81
CA GLU A 41 22.88 44.25 24.55
C GLU A 41 23.32 44.29 26.02
N ILE A 42 23.41 43.14 26.68
CA ILE A 42 23.90 43.03 28.07
C ILE A 42 25.31 43.60 28.18
N LYS A 43 26.21 43.25 27.26
CA LYS A 43 27.59 43.78 27.25
C LYS A 43 27.61 45.30 27.11
N LEU A 44 26.81 45.83 26.19
CA LEU A 44 26.76 47.26 25.90
C LEU A 44 26.11 48.07 27.04
N ASP A 45 25.02 47.58 27.60
CA ASP A 45 24.33 48.23 28.72
C ASP A 45 25.17 48.15 29.99
N SER A 46 25.80 47.00 30.27
CA SER A 46 26.72 46.84 31.41
C SER A 46 27.90 47.82 31.29
N ALA A 47 28.46 48.00 30.10
CA ALA A 47 29.56 48.93 29.87
C ALA A 47 29.15 50.41 30.08
N ARG A 48 27.86 50.73 29.95
CA ARG A 48 27.30 52.06 30.19
C ARG A 48 26.78 52.25 31.62
N GLY A 49 26.91 51.23 32.47
CA GLY A 49 26.39 51.24 33.84
C GLY A 49 24.87 51.06 33.94
N GLY A 50 24.23 50.52 32.90
CA GLY A 50 22.81 50.17 32.89
C GLY A 50 22.51 48.89 33.67
N ASP A 51 21.24 48.73 34.06
CA ASP A 51 20.74 47.48 34.66
C ASP A 51 20.48 46.42 33.57
N VAL A 52 21.02 45.22 33.79
CA VAL A 52 20.97 44.09 32.86
C VAL A 52 20.34 42.84 33.47
N THR A 53 19.82 42.92 34.70
CA THR A 53 19.25 41.77 35.45
C THR A 53 18.20 41.02 34.63
N LYS A 54 17.16 41.71 34.17
CA LYS A 54 16.07 41.12 33.36
C LYS A 54 16.57 40.53 32.04
N LYS A 55 17.52 41.18 31.38
CA LYS A 55 18.08 40.68 30.11
C LYS A 55 18.88 39.39 30.32
N LYS A 56 19.59 39.27 31.44
CA LYS A 56 20.30 38.03 31.80
C LYS A 56 19.33 36.88 32.08
N GLU A 57 18.25 37.15 32.81
CA GLU A 57 17.19 36.16 33.05
C GLU A 57 16.57 35.70 31.72
N GLU A 58 16.23 36.63 30.83
CA GLU A 58 15.69 36.31 29.50
C GLU A 58 16.69 35.51 28.64
N LEU A 59 17.98 35.84 28.71
CA LEU A 59 19.04 35.12 28.00
C LEU A 59 19.12 33.67 28.46
N GLU A 60 19.13 33.44 29.78
CA GLU A 60 19.16 32.10 30.36
C GLU A 60 17.91 31.30 29.98
N GLU A 61 16.72 31.90 30.06
CA GLU A 61 15.47 31.24 29.66
C GLU A 61 15.47 30.89 28.17
N THR A 62 15.95 31.80 27.31
CA THR A 62 16.05 31.60 25.87
C THR A 62 17.03 30.46 25.54
N GLN A 63 18.19 30.43 26.18
CA GLN A 63 19.17 29.37 26.00
C GLN A 63 18.63 28.01 26.48
N LYS A 64 17.96 27.98 27.63
CA LYS A 64 17.36 26.76 28.18
C LYS A 64 16.31 26.20 27.21
N LYS A 65 15.37 27.02 26.75
CA LYS A 65 14.36 26.60 25.77
C LYS A 65 14.99 26.16 24.44
N SER A 66 16.05 26.82 23.98
CA SER A 66 16.79 26.41 22.78
C SER A 66 17.40 25.00 22.95
N ALA A 67 17.97 24.71 24.12
CA ALA A 67 18.51 23.39 24.45
C ALA A 67 17.41 22.32 24.53
N GLU A 68 16.29 22.60 25.20
CA GLU A 68 15.12 21.72 25.27
C GLU A 68 14.56 21.40 23.87
N LEU A 69 14.55 22.39 22.96
CA LEU A 69 14.12 22.21 21.59
C LEU A 69 15.09 21.33 20.78
N ALA A 70 16.40 21.45 21.04
CA ALA A 70 17.41 20.60 20.44
C ALA A 70 17.24 19.13 20.88
N GLU A 71 17.01 18.88 22.16
CA GLU A 71 16.71 17.55 22.68
C GLU A 71 15.42 16.97 22.06
N THR A 72 14.37 17.78 21.99
CA THR A 72 13.11 17.38 21.35
C THR A 72 13.30 17.03 19.87
N THR A 73 14.15 17.79 19.16
CA THR A 73 14.49 17.52 17.76
C THR A 73 15.21 16.17 17.63
N ILE A 74 16.17 15.90 18.50
CA ILE A 74 16.91 14.63 18.54
C ILE A 74 15.95 13.47 18.82
N ASN A 75 15.05 13.61 19.79
CA ASN A 75 14.05 12.59 20.12
C ASN A 75 13.11 12.32 18.94
N THR A 76 12.61 13.36 18.28
CA THR A 76 11.74 13.24 17.10
C THR A 76 12.42 12.45 15.99
N LEU A 77 13.68 12.76 15.69
CA LEU A 77 14.44 12.06 14.66
C LEU A 77 14.83 10.64 15.07
N THR A 78 15.06 10.39 16.36
CA THR A 78 15.38 9.07 16.89
C THR A 78 14.18 8.14 16.77
N THR A 79 13.00 8.57 17.21
CA THR A 79 11.75 7.82 17.06
C THR A 79 11.47 7.48 15.60
N ALA A 80 11.61 8.46 14.69
CA ALA A 80 11.43 8.22 13.25
C ALA A 80 12.41 7.16 12.70
N ASN A 81 13.67 7.18 13.14
CA ASN A 81 14.66 6.18 12.74
C ASN A 81 14.35 4.78 13.30
N GLU A 82 13.86 4.70 14.54
CA GLU A 82 13.43 3.43 15.13
C GLU A 82 12.24 2.84 14.40
N ASP A 83 11.25 3.66 14.07
CA ASP A 83 10.05 3.24 13.34
C ASP A 83 10.41 2.74 11.93
N LEU A 84 11.31 3.42 11.22
CA LEU A 84 11.82 2.94 9.93
C LEU A 84 12.53 1.58 10.05
N LYS A 85 13.34 1.38 11.09
CA LYS A 85 14.03 0.11 11.33
C LYS A 85 13.04 -1.02 11.65
N LYS A 86 12.04 -0.76 12.47
CA LYS A 86 10.99 -1.73 12.81
C LYS A 86 10.18 -2.10 11.57
N ALA A 87 9.70 -1.09 10.86
CA ALA A 87 8.95 -1.27 9.63
C ALA A 87 9.77 -2.09 8.62
N SER A 88 11.06 -1.81 8.43
CA SER A 88 11.94 -2.56 7.51
C SER A 88 12.02 -4.05 7.85
N LYS A 89 12.06 -4.40 9.14
CA LYS A 89 12.04 -5.80 9.59
C LYS A 89 10.69 -6.44 9.34
N GLU A 90 9.60 -5.76 9.71
CA GLU A 90 8.23 -6.23 9.53
C GLU A 90 7.90 -6.46 8.05
N ASP A 91 8.36 -5.56 7.17
CA ASP A 91 8.21 -5.71 5.72
C ASP A 91 8.93 -6.95 5.18
N LEU A 92 10.16 -7.19 5.63
CA LEU A 92 10.91 -8.39 5.26
C LEU A 92 10.22 -9.67 5.74
N GLU A 93 9.65 -9.66 6.93
CA GLU A 93 8.88 -10.79 7.47
C GLU A 93 7.58 -11.01 6.70
N ALA A 94 6.83 -9.94 6.40
CA ALA A 94 5.63 -9.98 5.60
C ALA A 94 5.91 -10.55 4.20
N GLN A 95 6.96 -10.08 3.52
CA GLN A 95 7.36 -10.60 2.21
C GLN A 95 7.75 -12.09 2.25
N ARG A 96 8.41 -12.55 3.32
CA ARG A 96 8.72 -13.98 3.49
C ARG A 96 7.46 -14.80 3.71
N ALA A 97 6.53 -14.32 4.53
CA ALA A 97 5.26 -14.98 4.80
C ALA A 97 4.40 -15.07 3.53
N GLU A 98 4.33 -14.00 2.75
CA GLU A 98 3.61 -13.96 1.47
C GLU A 98 4.17 -14.99 0.48
N LYS A 99 5.50 -15.02 0.28
CA LYS A 99 6.14 -16.03 -0.57
C LYS A 99 5.89 -17.47 -0.11
N ALA A 100 5.91 -17.71 1.21
CA ALA A 100 5.62 -19.04 1.75
C ALA A 100 4.16 -19.45 1.53
N ALA A 101 3.22 -18.50 1.67
CA ALA A 101 1.81 -18.74 1.40
C ALA A 101 1.54 -18.99 -0.09
N GLU A 102 2.17 -18.22 -0.97
CA GLU A 102 2.09 -18.40 -2.42
C GLU A 102 2.60 -19.79 -2.83
N LYS A 103 3.76 -20.21 -2.30
CA LYS A 103 4.32 -21.54 -2.56
C LYS A 103 3.35 -22.66 -2.13
N LYS A 104 2.79 -22.58 -0.93
CA LYS A 104 1.82 -23.58 -0.43
C LYS A 104 0.55 -23.63 -1.29
N LYS A 105 0.09 -22.48 -1.79
CA LYS A 105 -1.09 -22.41 -2.67
C LYS A 105 -0.79 -23.05 -4.03
N ALA A 106 0.41 -22.82 -4.58
CA ALA A 106 0.85 -23.43 -5.82
C ALA A 106 1.00 -24.96 -5.71
N GLU A 107 1.61 -25.46 -4.62
CA GLU A 107 1.76 -26.89 -4.34
C GLU A 107 0.39 -27.60 -4.25
N LYS A 108 -0.56 -27.05 -3.48
CA LYS A 108 -1.93 -27.59 -3.38
C LYS A 108 -2.67 -27.60 -4.72
N ALA A 109 -2.47 -26.57 -5.55
CA ALA A 109 -3.10 -26.50 -6.86
C ALA A 109 -2.52 -27.55 -7.82
N ALA A 110 -1.21 -27.80 -7.76
CA ALA A 110 -0.55 -28.84 -8.54
C ALA A 110 -0.99 -30.24 -8.13
N GLU A 111 -1.10 -30.50 -6.82
CA GLU A 111 -1.57 -31.78 -6.28
C GLU A 111 -3.03 -32.07 -6.70
N LYS A 112 -3.92 -31.07 -6.60
CA LYS A 112 -5.32 -31.19 -7.07
C LYS A 112 -5.40 -31.53 -8.57
N LYS A 113 -4.58 -30.87 -9.41
CA LYS A 113 -4.53 -31.16 -10.85
C LYS A 113 -4.02 -32.57 -11.14
N LYS A 114 -3.03 -33.06 -10.39
CA LYS A 114 -2.50 -34.42 -10.55
C LYS A 114 -3.55 -35.47 -10.16
N ALA A 115 -4.24 -35.26 -9.04
CA ALA A 115 -5.33 -36.13 -8.59
C ALA A 115 -6.51 -36.15 -9.57
N GLU A 116 -6.90 -35.01 -10.14
CA GLU A 116 -7.95 -34.95 -11.18
C GLU A 116 -7.55 -35.70 -12.46
N LYS A 117 -6.26 -35.62 -12.87
CA LYS A 117 -5.74 -36.33 -14.03
C LYS A 117 -5.69 -37.84 -13.82
N GLU A 118 -5.20 -38.30 -12.67
CA GLU A 118 -5.18 -39.72 -12.30
C GLU A 118 -6.61 -40.29 -12.20
N ALA A 119 -7.56 -39.56 -11.59
CA ALA A 119 -8.95 -39.98 -11.53
C ALA A 119 -9.65 -40.02 -12.91
N ALA A 120 -9.27 -39.13 -13.84
CA ALA A 120 -9.78 -39.17 -15.21
C ALA A 120 -9.20 -40.34 -16.00
N GLU A 121 -7.91 -40.64 -15.85
CA GLU A 121 -7.24 -41.78 -16.48
C GLU A 121 -7.83 -43.12 -15.98
N GLU A 122 -8.07 -43.27 -14.67
CA GLU A 122 -8.67 -44.48 -14.10
C GLU A 122 -10.12 -44.71 -14.58
N ARG A 123 -10.88 -43.63 -14.85
CA ARG A 123 -12.22 -43.70 -15.45
C ARG A 123 -12.18 -44.12 -16.93
N ILE A 124 -11.20 -43.65 -17.69
CA ILE A 124 -11.01 -44.05 -19.09
C ILE A 124 -10.58 -45.52 -19.19
N GLU A 125 -9.75 -45.99 -18.26
CA GLU A 125 -9.29 -47.39 -18.21
C GLU A 125 -10.43 -48.36 -17.84
N LYS A 126 -11.27 -48.02 -16.85
CA LYS A 126 -12.49 -48.78 -16.52
C LYS A 126 -13.51 -48.81 -17.67
N ALA A 127 -13.65 -47.72 -18.42
CA ALA A 127 -14.53 -47.68 -19.59
C ALA A 127 -14.03 -48.59 -20.74
N LYS A 128 -12.72 -48.79 -20.90
CA LYS A 128 -12.13 -49.66 -21.92
C LYS A 128 -12.29 -51.16 -21.61
N VAL A 129 -12.28 -51.55 -20.33
CA VAL A 129 -12.48 -52.95 -19.90
C VAL A 129 -13.92 -53.42 -20.13
N SER A 130 -14.90 -52.51 -20.06
CA SER A 130 -16.31 -52.82 -20.32
C SER A 130 -16.67 -52.98 -21.82
N THR A 131 -15.73 -52.87 -22.75
CA THR A 131 -15.96 -52.94 -24.20
C THR A 131 -15.33 -54.18 -24.87
N SER A 132 -14.81 -55.16 -24.11
CA SER A 132 -14.15 -56.34 -24.70
C SER A 132 -14.97 -57.64 -24.75
N GLU A 133 -16.27 -57.62 -24.43
CA GLU A 133 -17.15 -58.78 -24.59
C GLU A 133 -18.41 -58.42 -25.40
N SER A 134 -18.25 -58.39 -26.73
CA SER A 134 -19.18 -58.99 -27.72
C SER A 134 -18.78 -58.51 -29.11
N GLY A 135 -18.39 -59.46 -29.96
CA GLY A 135 -18.06 -59.23 -31.36
C GLY A 135 -19.27 -58.85 -32.23
N GLU A 136 -18.97 -57.99 -33.19
CA GLU A 136 -19.24 -58.12 -34.64
C GLU A 136 -20.68 -58.17 -35.22
N VAL A 137 -20.93 -57.09 -35.99
CA VAL A 137 -21.58 -56.88 -37.32
C VAL A 137 -23.08 -57.14 -37.54
N SER A 138 -23.78 -56.07 -37.94
CA SER A 138 -24.57 -55.90 -39.20
C SER A 138 -25.47 -54.65 -39.06
N ASP A 139 -25.22 -53.53 -39.74
CA ASP A 139 -25.41 -53.22 -41.17
C ASP A 139 -26.80 -52.67 -41.52
N GLU A 140 -26.75 -51.61 -42.34
CA GLU A 140 -27.78 -50.96 -43.17
C GLU A 140 -28.96 -50.17 -42.57
N GLY A 141 -29.08 -48.91 -43.05
CA GLY A 141 -30.29 -48.09 -42.99
C GLY A 141 -30.07 -46.58 -43.13
N GLU A 142 -29.84 -46.12 -44.37
CA GLU A 142 -30.24 -44.83 -45.02
C GLU A 142 -30.74 -43.63 -44.16
N ALA A 143 -30.60 -42.36 -44.53
CA ALA A 143 -29.94 -41.60 -45.59
C ALA A 143 -30.16 -40.11 -45.27
N VAL A 144 -29.14 -39.29 -45.53
CA VAL A 144 -29.20 -37.92 -46.10
C VAL A 144 -30.10 -36.86 -45.45
N SER A 145 -29.49 -35.77 -44.93
CA SER A 145 -29.62 -34.45 -45.57
C SER A 145 -28.57 -33.45 -45.07
N THR A 146 -28.33 -32.48 -45.92
CA THR A 146 -27.14 -31.65 -46.15
C THR A 146 -27.11 -30.33 -45.39
N GLU A 147 -25.88 -29.80 -45.29
CA GLU A 147 -25.45 -28.39 -45.23
C GLU A 147 -26.40 -27.32 -44.67
N GLY A 148 -25.89 -26.61 -43.67
CA GLY A 148 -26.40 -25.31 -43.25
C GLY A 148 -25.43 -24.63 -42.28
N THR A 149 -24.30 -24.14 -42.78
CA THR A 149 -23.51 -23.13 -42.07
C THR A 149 -24.30 -21.82 -42.09
N VAL A 150 -24.82 -21.40 -40.93
CA VAL A 150 -25.10 -19.98 -40.68
C VAL A 150 -24.67 -19.65 -39.25
N LEU A 151 -23.60 -18.87 -39.17
CA LEU A 151 -23.18 -18.14 -37.98
C LEU A 151 -24.22 -17.05 -37.71
N ASP A 152 -25.01 -17.16 -36.65
CA ASP A 152 -25.51 -15.99 -35.94
C ASP A 152 -25.96 -16.35 -34.51
N GLY A 153 -25.68 -15.49 -33.55
CA GLY A 153 -26.30 -15.53 -32.22
C GLY A 153 -25.69 -16.52 -31.22
N ALA A 154 -24.54 -16.15 -30.64
CA ALA A 154 -24.03 -16.79 -29.44
C ALA A 154 -25.00 -16.61 -28.25
N SER A 155 -25.36 -17.72 -27.60
CA SER A 155 -25.73 -17.73 -26.18
C SER A 155 -25.23 -19.03 -25.54
N ILE A 156 -24.05 -18.95 -24.93
CA ILE A 156 -23.55 -19.97 -23.99
C ILE A 156 -23.98 -19.50 -22.60
N ASP A 157 -24.89 -20.25 -21.97
CA ASP A 157 -25.17 -20.14 -20.54
C ASP A 157 -23.97 -20.65 -19.74
N ILE A 158 -23.25 -19.72 -19.09
CA ILE A 158 -22.27 -20.04 -18.05
C ILE A 158 -22.77 -19.44 -16.74
N VAL A 159 -23.49 -20.26 -15.97
CA VAL A 159 -23.79 -19.94 -14.57
C VAL A 159 -22.69 -20.53 -13.70
N SER A 160 -21.76 -19.69 -13.21
CA SER A 160 -21.32 -19.72 -11.81
C SER A 160 -20.17 -18.71 -11.59
N SER A 161 -20.45 -17.73 -10.75
CA SER A 161 -19.52 -17.00 -9.87
C SER A 161 -18.28 -16.36 -10.51
N GLY A 162 -18.49 -15.20 -11.14
CA GLY A 162 -17.45 -14.23 -11.48
C GLY A 162 -17.97 -12.80 -11.27
N ILE A 163 -17.17 -12.00 -10.56
CA ILE A 163 -17.43 -10.64 -10.08
C ILE A 163 -18.07 -9.73 -11.15
N THR A 164 -19.24 -9.17 -10.85
CA THR A 164 -19.83 -8.07 -11.60
C THR A 164 -19.11 -6.77 -11.24
N VAL A 165 -18.26 -6.28 -12.14
CA VAL A 165 -17.93 -4.84 -12.17
C VAL A 165 -19.10 -4.16 -12.86
N SER A 166 -20.00 -3.60 -12.06
CA SER A 166 -21.04 -2.71 -12.55
C SER A 166 -20.36 -1.43 -13.05
N THR A 167 -20.15 -1.34 -14.37
CA THR A 167 -19.98 -0.03 -15.02
C THR A 167 -21.36 0.61 -15.07
N GLY A 168 -21.76 1.19 -13.94
CA GLY A 168 -22.93 2.06 -13.87
C GLY A 168 -22.74 3.21 -14.87
N SER A 169 -23.67 3.32 -15.79
CA SER A 169 -23.84 4.48 -16.66
C SER A 169 -23.90 5.75 -15.80
N VAL A 170 -23.06 6.73 -16.11
CA VAL A 170 -23.20 8.08 -15.59
C VAL A 170 -24.45 8.68 -16.23
N SER A 171 -25.56 8.67 -15.48
CA SER A 171 -26.68 9.56 -15.73
C SER A 171 -26.21 10.98 -15.42
N GLU A 172 -26.22 11.84 -16.43
CA GLU A 172 -26.01 13.28 -16.30
C GLU A 172 -26.87 13.87 -15.17
N PRO A 173 -26.33 14.72 -14.28
CA PRO A 173 -27.18 15.53 -13.42
C PRO A 173 -27.81 16.65 -14.26
N ALA A 174 -29.14 16.68 -14.31
CA ALA A 174 -29.94 17.74 -14.90
C ALA A 174 -29.43 19.12 -14.48
N GLY A 175 -29.10 19.95 -15.47
CA GLY A 175 -28.60 21.30 -15.29
C GLY A 175 -29.55 22.16 -14.46
N LYS A 176 -29.03 22.72 -13.36
CA LYS A 176 -29.63 23.89 -12.72
C LYS A 176 -28.99 25.12 -13.35
N ASN A 177 -29.74 25.77 -14.23
CA ASN A 177 -29.40 27.10 -14.73
C ASN A 177 -29.37 28.07 -13.54
N VAL A 178 -28.21 28.65 -13.26
CA VAL A 178 -28.10 29.79 -12.35
C VAL A 178 -28.25 31.04 -13.23
N ASP A 179 -29.39 31.72 -13.11
CA ASP A 179 -29.59 33.05 -13.69
C ASP A 179 -28.54 34.02 -13.10
N VAL A 180 -27.55 34.39 -13.90
CA VAL A 180 -26.69 35.54 -13.62
C VAL A 180 -27.45 36.77 -14.08
N LYS A 181 -28.07 37.47 -13.13
CA LYS A 181 -28.68 38.77 -13.35
C LYS A 181 -27.55 39.80 -13.53
N VAL A 182 -27.35 40.25 -14.77
CA VAL A 182 -26.55 41.43 -15.13
C VAL A 182 -27.42 42.68 -14.94
#